data_AF-A0A829YLN9-F1
#
_entry.id   AF-A0A829YLN9-F1
#
_cell.length_a   1.000
_cell.length_b   1.000
_cell.length_c   1.000
_cell.angle_alpha   90.00
_cell.angle_beta   90.00
_cell.angle_gamma   90.00
#
_symmetry.space_group_name_H-M   'P 1'
#
loop_
_entity.id
_entity.type
_entity.pdbx_description
1 polymer ?
#
loop_
_entity_poly.entity_id
_entity_poly.type
_entity_poly.pdbx_seq_one_letter_code
_entity_poly.pdbx_strand_id
1 'polypeptide(L)'
;MEQTFTKPPDGPSVVARNIEALLQRQSRDQQSRTLQQRIADAVTAAAGSLPFVYVHLAVVILWVLVNVGWTPLKAFDPTFVLLATAASVEAIFLSTFVLVTQNRMQREADRRADLDLQISLLTEHELTRTIQLVNAIAAKVGAQVPIDEIEELQRDISPEQVLDAIDKAATNGPSIN
;
A
#
# COMPACT_ATOMS: atom_id res chain seq x y z
N MET A 1 -10.77 19.96 -53.25
CA MET A 1 -9.82 19.87 -52.13
C MET A 1 -10.60 19.32 -50.94
N GLU A 2 -10.61 18.01 -50.78
CA GLU A 2 -11.39 17.32 -49.74
C GLU A 2 -10.44 17.03 -48.57
N GLN A 3 -10.71 17.65 -47.41
CA GLN A 3 -9.95 17.42 -46.20
C GLN A 3 -10.38 16.08 -45.60
N THR A 4 -9.48 15.10 -45.62
CA THR A 4 -9.65 13.84 -44.90
C THR A 4 -9.57 14.11 -43.40
N PHE A 5 -10.74 14.32 -42.79
CA PHE A 5 -10.92 14.35 -41.34
C PHE A 5 -10.56 12.96 -40.80
N THR A 6 -9.34 12.81 -40.27
CA THR A 6 -8.90 11.57 -39.63
C THR A 6 -9.71 11.36 -38.35
N LYS A 7 -10.61 10.38 -38.39
CA LYS A 7 -11.37 9.88 -37.25
C LYS A 7 -10.43 9.65 -36.06
N PRO A 8 -10.74 10.17 -34.85
CA PRO A 8 -9.87 9.97 -33.69
C PRO A 8 -9.79 8.47 -33.34
N PRO A 9 -8.64 7.99 -32.86
CA PRO A 9 -8.45 6.57 -32.55
C PRO A 9 -9.47 6.11 -31.51
N ASP A 10 -10.06 4.92 -31.72
CA ASP A 10 -11.17 4.36 -30.94
C ASP A 10 -10.81 4.19 -29.45
N GLY A 11 -11.03 5.25 -28.66
CA GLY A 11 -10.78 5.39 -27.22
C GLY A 11 -11.42 4.35 -26.27
N PRO A 12 -12.47 3.60 -26.62
CA PRO A 12 -12.97 2.51 -25.77
C PRO A 12 -12.24 1.17 -26.01
N SER A 13 -11.75 0.92 -27.23
CA SER A 13 -11.23 -0.40 -27.62
C SER A 13 -9.82 -0.69 -27.08
N VAL A 14 -9.00 0.35 -26.93
CA VAL A 14 -7.64 0.23 -26.39
C VAL A 14 -7.69 -0.04 -24.89
N VAL A 15 -8.56 0.68 -24.17
CA VAL A 15 -8.77 0.51 -22.73
C VAL A 15 -9.36 -0.88 -22.44
N ALA A 16 -10.37 -1.32 -23.20
CA ALA A 16 -10.94 -2.66 -23.04
C ALA A 16 -9.91 -3.78 -23.28
N ARG A 17 -9.10 -3.69 -24.34
CA ARG A 17 -8.01 -4.65 -24.60
C ARG A 17 -6.92 -4.62 -23.53
N ASN A 18 -6.58 -3.45 -23.00
CA ASN A 18 -5.60 -3.32 -21.92
C ASN A 18 -6.12 -3.93 -20.60
N ILE A 19 -7.40 -3.70 -20.28
CA ILE A 19 -8.05 -4.32 -19.11
C ILE A 19 -8.08 -5.84 -19.27
N GLU A 20 -8.44 -6.34 -20.44
CA GLU A 20 -8.46 -7.78 -20.72
C GLU A 20 -7.06 -8.40 -20.62
N ALA A 21 -6.03 -7.73 -21.13
CA ALA A 21 -4.63 -8.17 -21.00
C ALA A 21 -4.17 -8.19 -19.53
N LEU A 22 -4.59 -7.22 -18.71
CA LEU A 22 -4.31 -7.18 -17.26
C LEU A 22 -5.02 -8.31 -16.51
N LEU A 23 -6.30 -8.55 -16.80
CA LEU A 23 -7.09 -9.63 -16.20
C LEU A 23 -6.51 -11.01 -16.55
N GLN A 24 -6.07 -11.20 -17.81
CA GLN A 24 -5.48 -12.46 -18.27
C GLN A 24 -4.08 -12.71 -17.66
N ARG A 25 -3.32 -11.64 -17.37
CA ARG A 25 -2.07 -11.73 -16.59
C ARG A 25 -2.35 -12.14 -15.14
N GLN A 26 -3.29 -11.47 -14.48
CA GLN A 26 -3.67 -11.81 -13.10
C GLN A 26 -4.17 -13.25 -12.97
N SER A 27 -4.92 -13.76 -13.94
CA SER A 27 -5.42 -15.14 -13.91
C SER A 27 -4.29 -16.17 -14.06
N ARG A 28 -3.29 -15.89 -14.91
CA ARG A 28 -2.09 -16.74 -15.07
C ARG A 28 -1.23 -16.77 -13.81
N ASP A 29 -1.08 -15.63 -13.14
CA ASP A 29 -0.35 -15.53 -11.88
C ASP A 29 -1.10 -16.21 -10.71
N GLN A 30 -2.42 -16.33 -10.78
CA GLN A 30 -3.22 -17.09 -9.80
C GLN A 30 -3.18 -18.60 -10.04
N GLN A 31 -3.18 -19.04 -11.30
CA GLN A 31 -3.17 -20.47 -11.66
C GLN A 31 -1.81 -21.15 -11.44
N SER A 32 -0.73 -20.36 -11.38
CA SER A 32 0.65 -20.83 -11.15
C SER A 32 1.06 -20.75 -9.67
N ARG A 33 0.13 -20.53 -8.74
CA ARG A 33 0.45 -20.46 -7.31
C ARG A 33 0.78 -21.84 -6.75
N THR A 34 2.04 -22.02 -6.41
CA THR A 34 2.52 -23.19 -5.66
C THR A 34 1.85 -23.24 -4.27
N LEU A 35 1.72 -24.44 -3.70
CA LEU A 35 1.17 -24.62 -2.34
C LEU A 35 1.92 -23.77 -1.30
N GLN A 36 3.22 -23.56 -1.48
CA GLN A 36 4.05 -22.69 -0.64
C GLN A 36 3.60 -21.22 -0.70
N GLN A 37 3.24 -20.68 -1.88
CA GLN A 37 2.71 -19.32 -2.00
C GLN A 37 1.35 -19.17 -1.31
N ARG A 38 0.48 -20.18 -1.38
CA ARG A 38 -0.82 -20.14 -0.68
C ARG A 38 -0.64 -20.13 0.84
N ILE A 39 0.31 -20.92 1.35
CA ILE A 39 0.66 -20.93 2.78
C ILE A 39 1.27 -19.58 3.18
N ALA A 40 2.18 -19.02 2.38
CA ALA A 40 2.80 -17.72 2.66
C ALA A 40 1.77 -16.57 2.68
N ASP A 41 0.80 -16.58 1.76
CA ASP A 41 -0.28 -15.58 1.74
C ASP A 41 -1.25 -15.76 2.91
N ALA A 42 -1.59 -17.00 3.28
CA ALA A 42 -2.42 -17.29 4.45
C ALA A 42 -1.74 -16.84 5.76
N VAL A 43 -0.44 -17.09 5.88
CA VAL A 43 0.37 -16.66 7.03
C VAL A 43 0.50 -15.14 7.05
N THR A 44 0.70 -14.49 5.90
CA THR A 44 0.74 -13.03 5.79
C THR A 44 -0.60 -12.40 6.19
N ALA A 45 -1.71 -12.99 5.77
CA ALA A 45 -3.05 -12.56 6.17
C ALA A 45 -3.29 -12.80 7.67
N ALA A 46 -2.85 -13.95 8.21
CA ALA A 46 -3.01 -14.30 9.61
C ALA A 46 -2.19 -13.41 10.55
N ALA A 47 -0.94 -13.12 10.19
CA ALA A 47 -0.02 -12.27 10.95
C ALA A 47 -0.52 -10.82 11.11
N GLY A 48 -1.31 -10.33 10.16
CA GLY A 48 -1.96 -9.02 10.24
C GLY A 48 -3.37 -9.04 10.84
N SER A 49 -3.90 -10.19 11.25
CA SER A 49 -5.30 -10.35 11.63
C SER A 49 -5.50 -10.54 13.14
N LEU A 50 -6.32 -9.68 13.73
CA LEU A 50 -6.84 -9.80 15.10
C LEU A 50 -7.52 -11.15 15.44
N PRO A 51 -8.26 -11.85 14.54
CA PRO A 51 -8.86 -13.15 14.85
C PRO A 51 -7.87 -14.23 15.28
N PHE A 52 -6.64 -14.23 14.77
CA PHE A 52 -5.62 -15.20 15.18
C PHE A 52 -5.30 -15.07 16.69
N VAL A 53 -5.19 -13.84 17.18
CA VAL A 53 -4.92 -13.55 18.60
C VAL A 53 -6.05 -14.06 19.49
N TYR A 54 -7.30 -13.87 19.09
CA TYR A 54 -8.45 -14.35 19.87
C TYR A 54 -8.51 -15.88 19.96
N VAL A 55 -8.22 -16.58 18.86
CA VAL A 55 -8.16 -18.06 18.87
C VAL A 55 -7.03 -18.55 19.76
N HIS A 56 -5.83 -17.97 19.65
CA HIS A 56 -4.69 -18.34 20.49
C HIS A 56 -4.99 -18.10 21.98
N LEU A 57 -5.59 -16.94 22.31
CA LEU A 57 -6.01 -16.64 23.68
C LEU A 57 -7.05 -17.65 24.21
N ALA A 58 -8.04 -18.02 23.40
CA ALA A 58 -9.04 -19.01 23.78
C ALA A 58 -8.42 -20.39 24.06
N VAL A 59 -7.43 -20.81 23.26
CA VAL A 59 -6.69 -22.06 23.46
C VAL A 59 -5.92 -22.03 24.79
N VAL A 60 -5.20 -20.94 25.07
CA VAL A 60 -4.44 -20.78 26.33
C VAL A 60 -5.39 -20.79 27.53
N ILE A 61 -6.50 -20.05 27.48
CA ILE A 61 -7.49 -20.03 28.56
C ILE A 61 -8.07 -21.43 28.79
N LEU A 62 -8.44 -22.14 27.72
CA LEU A 62 -8.98 -23.49 27.82
C LEU A 62 -7.96 -24.44 28.46
N TRP A 63 -6.68 -24.35 28.07
CA TRP A 63 -5.61 -25.16 28.64
C TRP A 63 -5.43 -24.91 30.14
N VAL A 64 -5.47 -23.65 30.56
CA VAL A 64 -5.38 -23.27 31.97
C VAL A 64 -6.59 -23.79 32.74
N LEU A 65 -7.82 -23.64 32.24
CA LEU A 65 -9.03 -24.13 32.90
C LEU A 65 -9.03 -25.66 33.10
N VAL A 66 -8.51 -26.40 32.13
CA VAL A 66 -8.37 -27.86 32.24
C VAL A 66 -7.35 -28.23 33.33
N ASN A 67 -6.21 -27.55 33.39
CA ASN A 67 -5.11 -27.89 34.31
C ASN A 67 -5.27 -27.33 35.73
N VAL A 68 -6.09 -26.30 35.94
CA VAL A 68 -6.47 -25.77 37.26
C VAL A 68 -7.51 -26.68 37.97
N GLY A 69 -8.05 -27.68 37.26
CA GLY A 69 -8.98 -28.66 37.85
C GLY A 69 -10.44 -28.19 37.89
N TRP A 70 -10.81 -27.17 37.12
CA TRP A 70 -12.21 -26.79 36.93
C TRP A 70 -12.99 -27.86 36.15
N THR A 71 -12.30 -28.66 35.35
CA THR A 71 -12.89 -29.74 34.54
C THR A 71 -12.72 -31.10 35.21
N PRO A 72 -13.56 -32.11 34.91
CA PRO A 72 -13.43 -33.47 35.46
C PRO A 72 -12.20 -34.24 34.92
N LEU A 73 -11.39 -33.61 34.07
CA LEU A 73 -10.17 -34.19 33.50
C LEU A 73 -9.01 -34.05 34.50
N LYS A 74 -8.14 -35.07 34.53
CA LYS A 74 -6.94 -35.02 35.37
C LYS A 74 -5.95 -33.98 34.82
N ALA A 75 -5.45 -33.11 35.70
CA ALA A 75 -4.41 -32.15 35.36
C ALA A 75 -3.19 -32.88 34.79
N PHE A 76 -2.88 -32.60 33.52
CA PHE A 76 -1.83 -33.28 32.76
C PHE A 76 -0.56 -32.42 32.62
N ASP A 77 -0.69 -31.10 32.81
CA ASP A 77 0.38 -30.12 32.81
C ASP A 77 0.29 -29.22 34.07
N PRO A 78 0.50 -29.76 35.29
CA PRO A 78 0.31 -29.01 36.54
C PRO A 78 1.29 -27.84 36.74
N THR A 79 2.45 -27.92 36.11
CA THR A 79 3.52 -26.89 36.19
C THR A 79 3.53 -25.96 34.97
N PHE A 80 2.63 -26.15 34.00
CA PHE A 80 2.54 -25.39 32.75
C PHE A 80 3.80 -25.43 31.87
N VAL A 81 4.68 -26.42 32.08
CA VAL A 81 5.95 -26.55 31.34
C VAL A 81 5.68 -26.94 29.89
N LEU A 82 4.67 -27.80 29.64
CA LEU A 82 4.32 -28.18 28.27
C LEU A 82 3.72 -26.99 27.51
N LEU A 83 2.83 -26.23 28.14
CA LEU A 83 2.29 -25.00 27.57
C LEU A 83 3.40 -24.00 27.24
N ALA A 84 4.31 -23.72 28.19
CA ALA A 84 5.39 -22.76 27.98
C ALA A 84 6.34 -23.20 26.85
N THR A 85 6.68 -24.48 26.79
CA THR A 85 7.54 -25.03 25.74
C THR A 85 6.85 -24.92 24.37
N ALA A 86 5.59 -25.34 24.26
CA ALA A 86 4.83 -25.24 23.01
C ALA A 86 4.68 -23.79 22.54
N ALA A 87 4.31 -22.87 23.44
CA ALA A 87 4.18 -21.45 23.15
C ALA A 87 5.50 -20.82 22.70
N SER A 88 6.63 -21.21 23.29
CA SER A 88 7.95 -20.70 22.87
C SER A 88 8.33 -21.12 21.45
N VAL A 89 8.06 -22.38 21.08
CA VAL A 89 8.27 -22.87 19.71
C VAL A 89 7.36 -22.15 18.74
N GLU A 90 6.07 -22.02 19.07
CA GLU A 90 5.09 -21.28 18.26
C GLU A 90 5.52 -19.82 18.05
N ALA A 91 5.99 -19.13 19.08
CA ALA A 91 6.46 -17.76 18.99
C ALA A 91 7.66 -17.59 18.04
N ILE A 92 8.60 -18.55 18.01
CA ILE A 92 9.73 -18.53 17.06
C ILE A 92 9.23 -18.66 15.61
N PHE A 93 8.28 -19.56 15.36
CA PHE A 93 7.67 -19.69 14.03
C PHE A 93 6.93 -18.42 13.63
N LEU A 94 6.09 -17.87 14.51
CA LEU A 94 5.35 -16.63 14.24
C LEU A 94 6.29 -15.46 13.97
N SER A 95 7.33 -15.28 14.79
CA SER A 95 8.32 -14.21 14.59
C SER A 95 9.03 -14.35 13.25
N THR A 96 9.44 -15.58 12.88
CA THR A 96 10.08 -15.84 11.59
C THR A 96 9.13 -15.55 10.42
N PHE A 97 7.87 -15.97 10.53
CA PHE A 97 6.86 -15.68 9.52
C PHE A 97 6.58 -14.19 9.38
N VAL A 98 6.41 -13.48 10.50
CA VAL A 98 6.25 -12.02 10.52
C VAL A 98 7.44 -11.35 9.86
N LEU A 99 8.67 -11.76 10.17
CA LEU A 99 9.89 -11.19 9.57
C LEU A 99 9.95 -11.43 8.06
N VAL A 100 9.58 -12.63 7.59
CA VAL A 100 9.52 -12.94 6.16
C VAL A 100 8.45 -12.09 5.46
N THR A 101 7.27 -11.95 6.06
CA THR A 101 6.19 -11.11 5.54
C THR A 101 6.59 -9.63 5.51
N GLN A 102 7.20 -9.12 6.58
CA GLN A 102 7.72 -7.75 6.66
C GLN A 102 8.79 -7.51 5.58
N ASN A 103 9.75 -8.42 5.42
CA ASN A 103 10.76 -8.33 4.36
C ASN A 103 10.13 -8.30 2.96
N ARG A 104 9.06 -9.08 2.72
CA ARG A 104 8.33 -9.07 1.44
C ARG A 104 7.63 -7.73 1.22
N MET A 105 6.90 -7.24 2.22
CA MET A 105 6.19 -5.96 2.17
C MET A 105 7.15 -4.79 1.97
N GLN A 106 8.29 -4.80 2.64
CA GLN A 106 9.31 -3.76 2.51
C GLN A 106 9.91 -3.73 1.10
N ARG A 107 10.26 -4.88 0.52
CA ARG A 107 10.73 -4.94 -0.88
C ARG A 107 9.68 -4.43 -1.88
N GLU A 108 8.40 -4.71 -1.62
CA GLU A 108 7.32 -4.20 -2.47
C GLU A 108 7.14 -2.69 -2.30
N ALA A 109 7.25 -2.17 -1.08
CA ALA A 109 7.22 -0.73 -0.79
C ALA A 109 8.39 0.00 -1.45
N ASP A 110 9.61 -0.52 -1.35
CA ASP A 110 10.81 0.04 -1.98
C ASP A 110 10.63 0.11 -3.51
N ARG A 111 10.11 -0.96 -4.12
CA ARG A 111 9.83 -0.98 -5.57
C ARG A 111 8.76 0.03 -5.98
N ARG A 112 7.73 0.24 -5.15
CA ARG A 112 6.71 1.26 -5.41
C ARG A 112 7.30 2.66 -5.31
N ALA A 113 8.13 2.92 -4.30
CA ALA A 113 8.82 4.20 -4.14
C ALA A 113 9.73 4.52 -5.35
N ASP A 114 10.48 3.53 -5.86
CA ASP A 114 11.32 3.70 -7.05
C ASP A 114 10.49 4.03 -8.31
N LEU A 115 9.30 3.42 -8.46
CA LEU A 115 8.39 3.70 -9.58
C LEU A 115 7.78 5.09 -9.45
N ASP A 116 7.35 5.48 -8.24
CA ASP A 116 6.77 6.79 -7.97
C ASP A 116 7.79 7.91 -8.23
N LEU A 117 9.06 7.70 -7.86
CA LEU A 117 10.16 8.62 -8.18
C LEU A 117 10.34 8.76 -9.70
N GLN A 118 10.37 7.64 -10.43
CA GLN A 118 10.51 7.66 -11.90
C GLN A 118 9.34 8.38 -12.58
N ILE A 119 8.11 8.12 -12.15
CA ILE A 119 6.91 8.80 -12.66
C ILE A 119 7.00 10.30 -12.36
N SER A 120 7.45 10.69 -11.18
CA SER A 120 7.61 12.09 -10.79
C SER A 120 8.63 12.80 -11.67
N LEU A 121 9.82 12.21 -11.88
CA LEU A 121 10.85 12.77 -12.77
C LEU A 121 10.39 12.86 -14.23
N LEU A 122 9.69 11.84 -14.71
CA LEU A 122 9.12 11.87 -16.06
C LEU A 122 8.06 12.97 -16.19
N THR A 123 7.20 13.12 -15.17
CA THR A 123 6.17 14.15 -15.13
C THR A 123 6.80 15.55 -15.10
N GLU A 124 7.86 15.75 -14.32
CA GLU A 124 8.61 17.01 -14.27
C GLU A 124 9.24 17.35 -15.64
N HIS A 125 9.82 16.35 -16.32
CA HIS A 125 10.37 16.52 -17.66
C HIS A 125 9.31 16.90 -18.69
N GLU A 126 8.19 16.18 -18.72
CA GLU A 126 7.07 16.46 -19.64
C GLU A 126 6.39 17.80 -19.32
N LEU A 127 6.29 18.18 -18.04
CA LEU A 127 5.79 19.48 -17.61
C LEU A 127 6.69 20.61 -18.11
N THR A 128 8.01 20.48 -17.93
CA THR A 128 8.99 21.45 -18.44
C THR A 128 8.88 21.59 -19.96
N ARG A 129 8.76 20.47 -20.67
CA ARG A 129 8.58 20.47 -22.12
C ARG A 129 7.28 21.13 -22.54
N THR A 130 6.20 20.89 -21.79
CA THR A 130 4.89 21.53 -22.02
C THR A 130 4.98 23.03 -21.80
N ILE A 131 5.64 23.50 -20.73
CA ILE A 131 5.88 24.93 -20.48
C ILE A 131 6.68 25.55 -21.63
N GLN A 132 7.74 24.89 -22.10
CA GLN A 132 8.53 25.36 -23.24
C GLN A 132 7.69 25.49 -24.52
N LEU A 133 6.82 24.50 -24.80
CA LEU A 133 5.91 24.55 -25.94
C LEU A 133 4.87 25.68 -25.81
N VAL A 134 4.30 25.86 -24.62
CA VAL A 134 3.35 26.94 -24.34
C VAL A 134 4.02 28.31 -24.51
N ASN A 135 5.24 28.49 -24.01
CA ASN A 135 6.02 29.71 -24.19
C ASN A 135 6.33 29.99 -25.67
N ALA A 136 6.69 28.94 -26.43
CA ALA A 136 6.91 29.07 -27.87
C ALA A 136 5.63 29.48 -28.64
N ILE A 137 4.47 28.97 -28.24
CA ILE A 137 3.17 29.37 -28.79
C ILE A 137 2.85 30.82 -28.41
N ALA A 138 2.99 31.18 -27.13
CA ALA A 138 2.71 32.53 -26.64
C ALA A 138 3.53 33.59 -27.39
N ALA A 139 4.83 33.35 -27.58
CA ALA A 139 5.71 34.20 -28.37
C ALA A 139 5.22 34.36 -29.83
N LYS A 140 4.72 33.29 -30.44
CA LYS A 140 4.23 33.31 -31.82
C LYS A 140 2.88 34.04 -31.98
N VAL A 141 2.04 34.02 -30.95
CA VAL A 141 0.73 34.72 -30.94
C VAL A 141 0.86 36.17 -30.43
N GLY A 142 2.06 36.58 -30.00
CA GLY A 142 2.31 37.92 -29.47
C GLY A 142 1.73 38.15 -28.07
N ALA A 143 1.41 37.06 -27.35
CA ALA A 143 0.97 37.13 -25.97
C ALA A 143 2.19 37.38 -25.07
N GLN A 144 2.20 38.50 -24.35
CA GLN A 144 3.17 38.73 -23.28
C GLN A 144 2.74 37.88 -22.08
N VAL A 145 3.46 36.79 -21.83
CA VAL A 145 3.32 36.01 -20.60
C VAL A 145 4.32 36.59 -19.61
N PRO A 146 3.89 37.23 -18.52
CA PRO A 146 4.79 37.66 -17.45
C PRO A 146 5.42 36.41 -16.84
N ILE A 147 6.71 36.18 -17.08
CA ILE A 147 7.45 35.02 -16.52
C ILE A 147 7.64 35.18 -15.00
N ASP A 148 7.50 36.40 -14.50
CA ASP A 148 7.72 36.79 -13.11
C ASP A 148 6.76 36.11 -12.11
N GLU A 149 5.57 35.64 -12.55
CA GLU A 149 4.62 34.90 -11.69
C GLU A 149 5.02 33.43 -11.47
N ILE A 150 5.86 32.83 -12.32
CA ILE A 150 6.27 31.42 -12.16
C ILE A 150 7.35 31.27 -11.07
N GLU A 151 8.19 32.29 -10.87
CA GLU A 151 9.17 32.33 -9.79
C GLU A 151 8.51 32.67 -8.43
N GLU A 152 7.40 33.42 -8.45
CA GLU A 152 6.60 33.73 -7.26
C GLU A 152 5.73 32.53 -6.81
N LEU A 153 5.24 31.70 -7.74
CA LEU A 153 4.57 30.42 -7.45
C LEU A 153 5.54 29.32 -6.97
N GLN A 154 6.84 29.45 -7.26
CA GLN A 154 7.91 28.57 -6.74
C GLN A 154 8.45 29.03 -5.38
N ARG A 155 7.95 30.13 -4.82
CA ARG A 155 8.39 30.64 -3.53
C ARG A 155 7.77 29.80 -2.40
N ASP A 156 8.40 28.66 -2.14
CA ASP A 156 8.38 27.86 -0.91
C ASP A 156 7.13 28.03 -0.03
N ILE A 157 6.04 27.36 -0.39
CA ILE A 157 5.15 26.87 0.66
C ILE A 157 5.88 25.67 1.24
N SER A 158 6.70 25.92 2.26
CA SER A 158 7.48 24.86 2.88
C SER A 158 6.51 23.81 3.45
N PRO A 159 6.76 22.50 3.26
CA PRO A 159 5.87 21.44 3.74
C PRO A 159 5.50 21.58 5.22
N GLU A 160 6.40 22.16 6.01
CA GLU A 160 6.20 22.47 7.43
C GLU A 160 5.05 23.46 7.65
N GLN A 161 4.90 24.48 6.79
CA GLN A 161 3.80 25.45 6.88
C GLN A 161 2.44 24.81 6.57
N VAL A 162 2.41 23.82 5.68
CA VAL A 162 1.19 23.06 5.35
C VAL A 162 0.83 22.13 6.51
N LEU A 163 1.82 21.45 7.10
CA LEU A 163 1.62 20.57 8.26
C LEU A 163 1.13 21.37 9.49
N ASP A 164 1.75 22.51 9.79
CA ASP A 164 1.33 23.40 10.87
C ASP A 164 -0.10 23.94 10.67
N ALA A 165 -0.50 24.21 9.42
CA ALA A 165 -1.85 24.64 9.09
C ALA A 165 -2.89 23.52 9.27
N ILE A 166 -2.53 22.27 8.92
CA ILE A 166 -3.38 21.09 9.13
C ILE A 166 -3.55 20.82 10.64
N ASP A 167 -2.47 20.88 11.42
CA ASP A 167 -2.52 20.69 12.87
C ASP A 167 -3.33 21.79 13.57
N LYS A 168 -3.21 23.05 13.14
CA LYS A 168 -4.06 24.14 13.61
C LYS A 168 -5.53 23.95 13.25
N ALA A 169 -5.85 23.44 12.07
CA ALA A 169 -7.23 23.18 11.67
C ALA A 169 -7.84 21.99 12.44
N ALA A 170 -7.04 20.95 12.70
CA ALA A 170 -7.46 19.79 13.48
C ALA A 170 -7.68 20.13 14.97
N THR A 171 -6.90 21.05 15.54
CA THR A 171 -7.03 21.50 16.93
C THR A 171 -8.14 22.53 17.15
N ASN A 172 -8.53 23.31 16.12
CA ASN A 172 -9.59 24.32 16.19
C ASN A 172 -10.92 23.88 15.56
N GLY A 173 -11.09 22.58 15.28
CA GLY A 173 -12.38 22.03 14.85
C GLY A 173 -13.48 22.37 15.88
N PRO A 174 -14.70 22.71 15.43
CA PRO A 174 -15.73 23.29 16.29
C PRO A 174 -16.01 22.33 17.46
N SER A 175 -15.86 22.85 18.67
CA SER A 175 -16.40 22.23 19.88
C SER A 175 -17.92 22.21 19.69
N ILE A 176 -18.43 21.09 19.17
CA ILE A 176 -19.86 20.79 19.21
C ILE A 176 -20.19 20.62 20.70
N ASN A 177 -20.67 21.70 21.31
CA ASN A 177 -21.43 21.67 22.55
C ASN A 177 -22.73 22.44 22.33
#